data_AF-A0A5E4KRF8-F1
#
_entry.id   AF-A0A5E4KRF8-F1
#
_cell.length_a   1.000
_cell.length_b   1.000
_cell.length_c   1.000
_cell.angle_alpha   90.00
_cell.angle_beta   90.00
_cell.angle_gamma   90.00
#
_symmetry.space_group_name_H-M   'P 1'
#
loop_
_entity.id
_entity.type
_entity.pdbx_description
1 polymer ?
#
loop_
_entity_poly.entity_id
_entity_poly.type
_entity_poly.pdbx_seq_one_letter_code
_entity_poly.pdbx_strand_id
1 'polypeptide(L)'
;MTSQLKYEDDEYKLSAINTKNEVIDVIVCKCKHCNEIVPKVGICKDCNTEYEHKNTVENPETGFIHFIYECSGCPPAKRRAQKIIKINDGNNKNSRDDLMKSFL
;
A
#
# COMPACT_ATOMS: atom_id res chain seq x y z
N MET A 1 29.42 -16.96 11.39
CA MET A 1 27.98 -17.33 11.38
C MET A 1 27.28 -16.29 12.23
N THR A 2 26.41 -15.42 11.76
CA THR A 2 25.50 -15.43 10.61
C THR A 2 25.14 -13.96 10.33
N SER A 3 25.01 -13.63 9.05
CA SER A 3 24.84 -12.29 8.50
C SER A 3 23.75 -11.48 9.19
N GLN A 4 24.10 -10.29 9.71
CA GLN A 4 23.12 -9.23 9.92
C GLN A 4 22.72 -8.72 8.53
N LEU A 5 21.69 -9.33 7.95
CA LEU A 5 20.98 -8.79 6.81
C LEU A 5 20.45 -7.42 7.21
N LYS A 6 21.16 -6.37 6.80
CA LYS A 6 20.59 -5.04 6.66
C LYS A 6 19.42 -5.21 5.69
N TYR A 7 18.20 -5.24 6.20
CA TYR A 7 17.03 -5.00 5.37
C TYR A 7 17.15 -3.52 4.99
N GLU A 8 17.60 -3.25 3.77
CA GLU A 8 17.32 -1.97 3.13
C GLU A 8 15.80 -1.84 3.18
N ASP A 9 15.33 -0.91 3.99
CA ASP A 9 13.91 -0.56 4.09
C ASP A 9 13.55 -0.03 2.69
N ASP A 10 12.99 -0.88 1.83
CA ASP A 10 12.40 -0.51 0.52
C ASP A 10 11.13 0.34 0.76
N GLU A 11 11.22 1.32 1.65
CA GLU A 11 10.22 2.31 1.95
C GLU A 11 10.55 3.58 1.18
N TYR A 12 9.65 3.99 0.31
CA TYR A 12 9.80 5.25 -0.41
C TYR A 12 8.48 6.01 -0.45
N LYS A 13 8.57 7.32 -0.66
CA LYS A 13 7.40 8.17 -0.80
C LYS A 13 7.00 8.20 -2.26
N LEU A 14 5.73 7.93 -2.55
CA LEU A 14 5.12 8.32 -3.81
C LEU A 14 4.19 9.50 -3.62
N SER A 15 4.12 10.35 -4.63
CA SER A 15 3.05 11.34 -4.72
C SER A 15 1.83 10.68 -5.37
N ALA A 16 0.72 10.66 -4.66
CA ALA A 16 -0.55 10.11 -5.11
C ALA A 16 -1.67 11.13 -4.93
N ILE A 17 -2.83 10.87 -5.52
CA ILE A 17 -4.03 11.68 -5.43
C ILE A 17 -5.02 10.92 -4.54
N ASN A 18 -5.58 11.60 -3.55
CA ASN A 18 -6.63 11.02 -2.70
C ASN A 18 -8.02 11.11 -3.37
N THR A 19 -9.05 10.56 -2.74
CA THR A 19 -10.43 10.63 -3.26
C THR A 19 -11.04 12.04 -3.27
N LYS A 20 -10.38 13.02 -2.65
CA LYS A 20 -10.73 14.45 -2.70
C LYS A 20 -9.96 15.22 -3.79
N ASN A 21 -9.23 14.49 -4.64
CA ASN A 21 -8.41 15.03 -5.70
C ASN A 21 -7.23 15.90 -5.22
N GLU A 22 -6.80 15.70 -3.97
CA GLU A 22 -5.65 16.38 -3.38
C GLU A 22 -4.39 15.52 -3.55
N VAL A 23 -3.28 16.17 -3.88
CA VAL A 23 -1.97 15.50 -3.94
C VAL A 23 -1.50 15.25 -2.52
N ILE A 24 -1.17 13.99 -2.23
CA ILE A 24 -0.69 13.51 -0.95
C ILE A 24 0.59 12.71 -1.15
N ASP A 25 1.51 12.79 -0.20
CA ASP A 25 2.65 11.88 -0.13
C ASP A 25 2.25 10.63 0.64
N VAL A 26 2.49 9.47 0.02
CA VAL A 26 2.17 8.16 0.59
C VAL A 26 3.46 7.40 0.74
N ILE A 27 3.73 6.91 1.95
CA ILE A 27 4.83 5.98 2.18
C ILE A 27 4.34 4.61 1.72
N VAL A 28 5.04 4.03 0.76
CA VAL A 28 4.84 2.66 0.31
C VAL A 28 6.02 1.79 0.70
N CYS A 29 5.74 0.51 0.90
CA CYS A 29 6.74 -0.51 1.14
C CYS A 29 6.41 -1.75 0.33
N LYS A 30 7.41 -2.60 0.09
CA LYS A 30 7.20 -3.89 -0.53
C LYS A 30 6.53 -4.86 0.44
N CYS A 31 5.34 -5.34 0.10
CA CYS A 31 4.62 -6.33 0.88
C CYS A 31 5.38 -7.67 0.83
N LYS A 32 5.74 -8.24 1.98
CA LYS A 32 6.43 -9.54 2.03
C LYS A 32 5.56 -10.72 1.62
N HIS A 33 4.23 -10.57 1.66
CA HIS A 33 3.30 -11.65 1.34
C HIS A 33 3.07 -11.81 -0.17
N CYS A 34 2.85 -10.71 -0.89
CA CYS A 34 2.55 -10.72 -2.32
C CYS A 34 3.66 -10.10 -3.19
N ASN A 35 4.74 -9.59 -2.60
CA ASN A 35 5.81 -8.85 -3.27
C ASN A 35 5.36 -7.58 -4.01
N GLU A 36 4.12 -7.13 -3.83
CA GLU A 36 3.58 -5.90 -4.38
C GLU A 36 4.02 -4.67 -3.57
N ILE A 37 4.03 -3.50 -4.20
CA ILE A 37 4.28 -2.23 -3.53
C ILE A 37 2.96 -1.68 -2.97
N VAL A 38 2.86 -1.59 -1.65
CA VAL A 38 1.61 -1.25 -0.96
C VAL A 38 1.80 -0.09 0.03
N PRO A 39 0.79 0.79 0.19
CA PRO A 39 0.83 1.85 1.20
C PRO A 39 0.96 1.34 2.63
N LYS A 40 1.83 1.97 3.42
CA LYS A 40 1.91 1.69 4.85
C LYS A 40 0.68 2.27 5.55
N VAL A 41 -0.16 1.41 6.11
CA VAL A 41 -1.42 1.79 6.80
C VAL A 41 -1.32 1.78 8.33
N GLY A 42 -0.19 1.33 8.88
CA GLY A 42 0.07 1.31 10.32
C GLY A 42 -0.66 0.20 11.06
N ILE A 43 -1.00 0.47 12.32
CA ILE A 43 -1.53 -0.53 13.27
C ILE A 43 -3.02 -0.27 13.51
N CYS A 44 -3.80 -1.34 13.67
CA CYS A 44 -5.20 -1.24 14.07
C CYS A 44 -5.34 -0.65 15.49
N LYS A 45 -6.11 0.44 15.63
CA LYS A 45 -6.27 1.14 16.91
C LYS A 45 -7.06 0.33 17.96
N ASP A 46 -7.90 -0.59 17.52
CA ASP A 46 -8.75 -1.39 18.42
C ASP A 46 -8.00 -2.59 19.02
N CYS A 47 -7.22 -3.32 18.22
CA CYS A 47 -6.52 -4.54 18.66
C CYS A 47 -4.99 -4.42 18.71
N ASN A 48 -4.42 -3.25 18.36
CA ASN A 48 -2.99 -3.00 18.27
C ASN A 48 -2.21 -4.00 17.39
N THR A 49 -2.90 -4.67 16.47
CA THR A 49 -2.29 -5.61 15.51
C THR A 49 -1.98 -4.87 14.21
N GLU A 50 -0.85 -5.20 13.58
CA GLU A 50 -0.48 -4.65 12.28
C GLU A 50 -1.53 -5.02 11.22
N TYR A 51 -1.84 -4.05 10.36
CA TYR A 51 -2.72 -4.29 9.22
C TYR A 51 -1.96 -5.05 8.13
N GLU A 52 -2.43 -6.24 7.81
CA GLU A 52 -1.87 -7.04 6.74
C GLU A 52 -2.58 -6.69 5.43
N HIS A 53 -1.80 -6.42 4.37
CA HIS A 53 -2.37 -6.29 3.03
C HIS A 53 -3.01 -7.61 2.61
N LYS A 54 -4.22 -7.53 2.06
CA LYS A 54 -4.99 -8.69 1.63
C LYS A 54 -5.29 -8.68 0.15
N ASN A 55 -5.59 -7.50 -0.40
CA ASN A 55 -5.98 -7.39 -1.79
C ASN A 55 -5.75 -5.97 -2.30
N THR A 56 -5.41 -5.85 -3.59
CA THR A 56 -5.34 -4.59 -4.32
C THR A 56 -6.36 -4.63 -5.44
N VAL A 57 -7.21 -3.61 -5.54
CA VAL A 57 -8.22 -3.51 -6.60
C VAL A 57 -8.07 -2.16 -7.29
N GLU A 58 -7.73 -2.15 -8.57
CA GLU A 58 -7.76 -0.94 -9.38
C GLU A 58 -9.17 -0.73 -9.96
N ASN A 59 -9.67 0.49 -9.86
CA ASN A 59 -10.86 0.91 -10.59
C ASN A 59 -10.45 1.45 -11.97
N PRO A 60 -10.70 0.73 -13.08
CA PRO A 60 -10.23 1.13 -14.41
C PRO A 60 -10.90 2.41 -14.92
N GLU A 61 -12.11 2.75 -14.45
CA GLU A 61 -12.84 3.94 -14.90
C GLU A 61 -12.26 5.23 -14.31
N THR A 62 -11.75 5.17 -13.09
CA THR A 62 -11.27 6.35 -12.35
C THR A 62 -9.75 6.37 -12.17
N GLY A 63 -9.09 5.21 -12.29
CA GLY A 63 -7.67 5.00 -12.05
C GLY A 63 -7.29 5.01 -10.55
N PHE A 64 -8.26 4.90 -9.65
CA PHE A 64 -7.99 4.76 -8.22
C PHE A 64 -7.68 3.31 -7.86
N ILE A 65 -6.63 3.13 -7.07
CA ILE A 65 -6.18 1.84 -6.55
C ILE A 65 -6.63 1.74 -5.09
N HIS A 66 -7.42 0.70 -4.82
CA HIS A 66 -7.98 0.36 -3.52
C HIS A 66 -7.12 -0.72 -2.90
N PHE A 67 -6.33 -0.35 -1.90
CA PHE A 67 -5.56 -1.28 -1.09
C PHE A 67 -6.38 -1.69 0.12
N ILE A 68 -6.70 -2.97 0.22
CA ILE A 68 -7.49 -3.56 1.29
C ILE A 68 -6.55 -4.23 2.28
N TYR A 69 -6.74 -3.90 3.55
CA TYR A 69 -5.99 -4.46 4.66
C TYR A 69 -6.92 -5.05 5.70
N GLU A 70 -6.47 -6.10 6.36
CA GLU A 70 -7.16 -6.68 7.50
C GLU A 70 -6.20 -6.90 8.66
N CYS A 71 -6.66 -6.64 9.88
CA CYS A 71 -5.93 -7.05 11.08
C CYS A 71 -6.50 -8.37 11.62
N SER A 72 -5.63 -9.22 12.17
CA SER A 72 -6.05 -10.52 12.68
C SER A 72 -6.68 -10.47 14.09
N GLY A 73 -6.56 -9.33 14.79
CA GLY A 73 -7.02 -9.16 16.18
C GLY A 73 -8.45 -8.65 16.35
N CYS A 74 -9.13 -8.20 15.30
CA CYS A 74 -10.51 -7.69 15.38
C CYS A 74 -11.54 -8.64 14.74
N PRO A 75 -12.81 -8.58 15.18
CA PRO A 75 -13.90 -9.26 14.49
C PRO A 75 -14.06 -8.72 13.05
N PRO A 76 -14.61 -9.52 12.12
CA PRO A 76 -14.67 -9.20 10.69
C PRO A 76 -15.30 -7.84 10.37
N ALA A 77 -16.25 -7.39 11.18
CA ALA A 77 -16.90 -6.08 11.01
C ALA A 77 -15.98 -4.86 11.27
N LYS A 78 -14.91 -5.02 12.06
CA LYS A 78 -14.02 -3.93 12.48
C LYS A 78 -12.57 -4.07 12.02
N ARG A 79 -12.21 -5.24 11.48
CA ARG A 79 -10.82 -5.56 11.15
C ARG A 79 -10.32 -5.00 9.83
N ARG A 80 -11.21 -4.51 8.97
CA ARG A 80 -10.89 -4.09 7.60
C ARG A 80 -10.54 -2.61 7.56
N ALA A 81 -9.37 -2.30 7.01
CA ALA A 81 -8.96 -0.96 6.63
C ALA A 81 -8.80 -0.88 5.11
N GLN A 82 -8.98 0.31 4.54
CA GLN A 82 -8.74 0.53 3.12
C GLN A 82 -8.02 1.85 2.90
N LYS A 83 -7.07 1.84 1.96
CA LYS A 83 -6.40 3.05 1.47
C LYS A 83 -6.70 3.17 -0.02
N ILE A 84 -7.33 4.27 -0.42
CA ILE A 84 -7.68 4.54 -1.81
C ILE A 84 -6.82 5.69 -2.29
N ILE A 85 -5.98 5.43 -3.28
CA ILE A 85 -5.09 6.43 -3.88
C ILE A 85 -5.01 6.23 -5.39
N LYS A 86 -4.76 7.30 -6.14
CA LYS A 86 -4.46 7.25 -7.56
C LYS A 86 -3.04 7.74 -7.76
N ILE A 87 -2.20 7.01 -8.49
CA ILE A 87 -0.81 7.44 -8.71
C ILE A 87 -0.83 8.75 -9.51
N ASN A 88 -0.13 9.78 -9.01
CA ASN A 88 -0.01 11.05 -9.73
C ASN A 88 1.17 10.96 -10.70
N ASP A 89 0.90 10.67 -11.98
CA ASP A 89 1.92 10.41 -13.02
C ASP A 89 2.63 11.69 -13.52
N GLY A 90 2.41 12.85 -12.89
CA GLY A 90 2.86 14.16 -13.37
C GLY A 90 4.37 14.37 -13.51
N ASN A 91 5.23 13.44 -13.05
CA ASN A 91 6.69 13.58 -13.21
C ASN A 91 7.53 12.29 -13.24
N ASN A 92 6.94 11.08 -13.25
CA ASN A 92 7.78 9.87 -13.22
C ASN A 92 7.09 8.60 -13.75
N LYS A 93 7.17 8.39 -15.07
CA LYS A 93 6.73 7.16 -15.76
C LYS A 93 7.32 5.87 -15.18
N ASN A 94 8.46 5.94 -14.48
CA ASN A 94 9.11 4.77 -13.89
C ASN A 94 8.41 4.23 -12.63
N SER A 95 7.75 5.07 -11.83
CA SER A 95 7.13 4.62 -10.58
C SER A 95 5.85 3.82 -10.80
N ARG A 96 5.19 4.02 -11.94
CA ARG A 96 3.99 3.27 -12.33
C ARG A 96 4.35 1.87 -12.84
N ASP A 97 5.45 1.73 -13.57
CA ASP A 97 5.93 0.42 -14.07
C ASP A 97 6.33 -0.51 -12.91
N ASP A 98 6.98 0.03 -11.86
CA ASP A 98 7.39 -0.75 -10.68
C ASP A 98 6.18 -1.19 -9.82
N LEU A 99 5.16 -0.33 -9.68
CA LEU A 99 3.93 -0.68 -8.95
C LEU A 99 3.06 -1.67 -9.75
N MET A 100 3.07 -1.57 -11.09
CA MET A 100 2.22 -2.38 -11.99
C MET A 100 2.88 -3.66 -12.50
N LYS A 101 4.21 -3.82 -12.42
CA LYS A 101 4.92 -5.06 -12.80
C LYS A 101 4.55 -6.28 -11.97
N SER A 102 3.92 -6.07 -10.82
CA SER A 102 3.42 -7.16 -9.96
C SER A 102 2.01 -7.63 -10.34
N PHE A 103 1.36 -7.02 -11.35
CA PHE A 103 0.00 -7.35 -11.79
C PHE A 103 -0.07 -8.17 -13.11
N LEU A 104 1.07 -8.62 -13.64
CA LEU A 104 1.18 -9.42 -14.87
C LEU A 104 1.62 -10.86 -14.60
#